data_AF-A0A376WST6-F1
#
_entry.id   AF-A0A376WST6-F1
#
_cell.length_a   1.000
_cell.length_b   1.000
_cell.length_c   1.000
_cell.angle_alpha   90.00
_cell.angle_beta   90.00
_cell.angle_gamma   90.00
#
_symmetry.space_group_name_H-M   'P 1'
#
loop_
_entity.id
_entity.type
_entity.pdbx_description
1 polymer ?
#
loop_
_entity_poly.entity_id
_entity_poly.type
_entity_poly.pdbx_seq_one_letter_code
_entity_poly.pdbx_strand_id
1 'polypeptide(L)' 'MTPVLSVARKLFRFRHNDAKDLERRMVRLGERAKEAIIIVEGIYSMLGDVAPLAEIVDIKRRLGGYLIVDEAHSLAC' A
#
# COMPACT_ATOMS: atom_id res chain seq x y z
N MET A 1 -13.82 -13.29 -23.27
CA MET A 1 -14.97 -12.46 -22.83
C MET A 1 -14.39 -11.32 -22.00
N THR A 2 -14.32 -10.15 -22.63
CA THR A 2 -13.97 -8.78 -22.18
C THR A 2 -12.84 -8.55 -21.14
N PRO A 3 -11.77 -7.82 -21.50
CA PRO A 3 -10.77 -7.33 -20.55
C PRO A 3 -11.38 -6.18 -19.72
N VAL A 4 -11.39 -6.31 -18.40
CA VAL A 4 -11.87 -5.25 -17.51
C VAL A 4 -10.69 -4.34 -17.18
N LEU A 5 -10.49 -3.28 -17.96
CA LEU A 5 -9.61 -2.18 -17.59
C LEU A 5 -10.39 -1.18 -16.72
N SER A 6 -10.43 -1.46 -15.41
CA SER A 6 -10.96 -0.54 -14.39
C SER A 6 -9.93 0.55 -14.11
N VAL A 7 -9.98 1.69 -14.82
CA VAL A 7 -9.20 2.88 -14.44
C VAL A 7 -9.98 3.64 -13.35
N ALA A 8 -10.03 3.07 -12.15
CA ALA A 8 -10.60 3.76 -10.99
C ALA A 8 -9.66 4.88 -10.52
N ARG A 9 -9.85 6.08 -11.09
CA ARG A 9 -9.06 7.30 -10.87
C ARG A 9 -9.33 7.97 -9.52
N LYS A 10 -9.21 7.24 -8.41
CA LYS A 10 -9.44 7.77 -7.05
C LYS A 10 -8.22 7.56 -6.17
N LEU A 11 -7.45 8.63 -5.98
CA LEU A 11 -6.24 8.64 -5.15
C LEU A 11 -6.63 8.81 -3.68
N PHE A 12 -6.19 7.88 -2.83
CA PHE A 12 -6.36 7.97 -1.39
C PHE A 12 -5.00 8.12 -0.71
N ARG A 13 -4.67 9.32 -0.23
CA ARG A 13 -3.41 9.59 0.49
C ARG A 13 -3.53 9.28 1.97
N PHE A 14 -2.87 8.24 2.47
CA PHE A 14 -2.78 7.95 3.91
C PHE A 14 -1.56 8.64 4.54
N ARG A 15 -1.53 8.73 5.88
CA ARG A 15 -0.40 9.35 6.59
C ARG A 15 0.87 8.54 6.40
N HIS A 16 2.00 9.23 6.25
CA HIS A 16 3.31 8.59 6.09
C HIS A 16 3.58 7.64 7.28
N ASN A 17 4.01 6.41 6.98
CA ASN A 17 4.28 5.36 7.96
C ASN A 17 3.09 4.93 8.87
N ASP A 18 1.84 5.28 8.54
CA ASP A 18 0.66 4.96 9.36
C ASP A 18 -0.15 3.79 8.75
N ALA A 19 0.22 2.56 9.11
CA ALA A 19 -0.47 1.35 8.68
C ALA A 19 -1.95 1.31 9.13
N LYS A 20 -2.29 1.92 10.28
CA LYS A 20 -3.67 1.99 10.76
C LYS A 20 -4.53 2.91 9.89
N ASP A 21 -3.98 4.01 9.39
CA ASP A 21 -4.70 4.87 8.45
C ASP A 21 -4.92 4.20 7.10
N LEU A 22 -3.95 3.41 6.63
CA LEU A 22 -4.11 2.54 5.46
C LEU A 22 -5.24 1.54 5.68
N GLU A 23 -5.24 0.81 6.80
CA GLU A 23 -6.27 -0.17 7.12
C GLU A 23 -7.67 0.45 7.12
N ARG A 24 -7.85 1.59 7.81
CA ARG A 24 -9.15 2.29 7.85
C ARG A 24 -9.68 2.61 6.44
N ARG A 25 -8.79 2.97 5.50
CA ARG A 25 -9.18 3.27 4.12
C ARG A 25 -9.55 2.02 3.36
N MET A 26 -8.77 0.94 3.53
CA MET A 26 -9.06 -0.33 2.89
C MET A 26 -10.39 -0.93 3.38
N VAL A 27 -10.68 -0.85 4.69
CA VAL A 27 -11.98 -1.26 5.25
C VAL A 27 -13.13 -0.45 4.64
N ARG A 28 -12.95 0.87 4.46
CA ARG A 28 -13.97 1.73 3.80
C ARG A 28 -14.17 1.39 2.32
N LEU A 29 -13.20 0.80 1.65
CA LEU A 29 -13.33 0.35 0.26
C LEU A 29 -14.12 -0.97 0.15
N GLY A 30 -14.21 -1.76 1.23
CA GLY A 30 -14.90 -3.05 1.23
C GLY A 30 -14.34 -3.99 0.17
N GLU A 31 -15.22 -4.63 -0.62
CA GLU A 31 -14.81 -5.55 -1.70
C GLU A 31 -13.88 -4.91 -2.74
N ARG A 32 -13.95 -3.59 -2.93
CA ARG A 32 -13.08 -2.86 -3.87
C ARG A 32 -11.62 -2.79 -3.41
N ALA A 33 -11.34 -3.11 -2.14
CA ALA A 33 -9.97 -3.19 -1.65
C ALA A 33 -9.13 -4.23 -2.41
N LYS A 34 -9.77 -5.29 -2.95
CA LYS A 34 -9.12 -6.33 -3.76
C LYS A 34 -8.52 -5.80 -5.06
N GLU A 35 -9.07 -4.70 -5.59
CA GLU A 35 -8.60 -4.02 -6.81
C GLU A 35 -7.68 -2.83 -6.49
N ALA A 36 -7.47 -2.51 -5.20
CA ALA A 36 -6.68 -1.36 -4.81
C ALA A 36 -5.18 -1.60 -5.04
N ILE A 37 -4.49 -0.56 -5.51
CA ILE A 37 -3.04 -0.53 -5.59
C ILE A 37 -2.53 0.33 -4.43
N ILE A 38 -1.83 -0.31 -3.50
CA ILE A 38 -1.17 0.29 -2.36
C ILE A 38 0.26 0.61 -2.81
N ILE A 39 0.62 1.89 -2.79
CA ILE A 39 1.97 2.33 -3.13
C ILE A 39 2.60 2.86 -1.85
N VAL A 40 3.74 2.30 -1.48
CA VAL A 40 4.52 2.69 -0.29
C VAL A 40 5.96 2.95 -0.72
N GLU A 41 6.61 3.94 -0.13
CA GLU A 41 8.06 4.15 -0.29
C GLU A 41 8.79 3.22 0.69
N GLY A 42 9.71 2.43 0.18
CA GLY A 42 10.27 1.22 0.79
C GLY A 42 11.27 1.45 1.91
N ILE A 43 11.88 2.62 2.04
CA ILE A 43 12.68 3.06 3.20
C ILE A 43 13.15 4.50 2.94
N TYR A 44 13.06 5.38 3.95
CA TYR A 44 13.92 6.55 4.06
C TYR A 44 15.18 6.13 4.84
N SER A 45 16.32 6.34 4.17
CA SER A 45 17.69 5.97 4.53
C SER A 45 18.12 6.22 6.00
N MET A 46 18.96 5.34 6.53
CA MET A 46 20.03 5.59 7.53
C MET A 46 19.78 5.56 9.06
N LEU A 47 18.55 5.40 9.59
CA LEU A 47 18.33 5.52 11.06
C LEU A 47 17.71 4.31 11.78
N GLY A 48 17.50 3.18 11.08
CA GLY A 48 17.09 1.92 11.75
C GLY A 48 15.63 1.88 12.21
N ASP A 49 14.78 2.80 11.75
CA ASP A 49 13.34 2.73 11.99
C ASP A 49 12.67 2.03 10.81
N VAL A 50 12.25 0.79 11.02
CA VAL A 50 11.69 -0.11 10.02
C VAL A 50 10.28 0.40 9.68
N ALA A 51 10.03 0.78 8.42
CA ALA A 51 8.66 1.01 7.95
C ALA A 51 7.80 -0.21 8.34
N PRO A 52 6.52 -0.07 8.78
CA PRO A 52 5.69 -1.17 9.22
C PRO A 52 5.20 -2.00 8.02
N LEU A 53 6.12 -2.40 7.15
CA LEU A 53 5.90 -3.21 5.97
C LEU A 53 5.28 -4.55 6.37
N ALA A 54 5.67 -5.10 7.53
CA ALA A 54 5.01 -6.27 8.11
C ALA A 54 3.51 -6.02 8.32
N GLU A 55 3.14 -4.91 8.96
CA GLU A 55 1.74 -4.55 9.18
C GLU A 55 1.00 -4.29 7.85
N ILE A 56 1.64 -3.61 6.90
CA ILE A 56 1.07 -3.31 5.57
C ILE A 56 0.83 -4.61 4.78
N VAL A 57 1.79 -5.54 4.83
CA VAL A 57 1.65 -6.86 4.20
C VAL A 57 0.53 -7.65 4.86
N ASP A 58 0.40 -7.60 6.18
CA ASP A 58 -0.69 -8.28 6.90
C ASP A 58 -2.06 -7.67 6.57
N ILE A 59 -2.16 -6.35 6.47
CA ILE A 59 -3.38 -5.66 6.01
C ILE A 59 -3.72 -6.11 4.59
N LYS A 60 -2.74 -6.11 3.66
CA LYS A 60 -2.93 -6.59 2.29
C LYS A 60 -3.37 -8.05 2.25
N ARG A 61 -2.82 -8.92 3.11
CA ARG A 61 -3.21 -10.34 3.20
C ARG A 61 -4.67 -10.49 3.65
N ARG A 62 -5.12 -9.67 4.60
CA ARG A 62 -6.49 -9.73 5.13
C ARG A 62 -7.53 -9.08 4.21
N LEU A 63 -7.20 -7.95 3.61
CA LEU A 63 -8.15 -7.10 2.89
C LEU A 63 -8.02 -7.16 1.36
N GLY A 64 -6.96 -7.78 0.83
CA GLY A 64 -6.67 -7.87 -0.60
C GLY A 64 -5.90 -6.67 -1.13
N GLY A 65 -5.81 -6.59 -2.47
CA GLY A 65 -5.10 -5.52 -3.17
C GLY A 65 -3.68 -5.89 -3.59
N TYR A 66 -3.05 -4.98 -4.32
CA TYR A 66 -1.69 -5.09 -4.83
C TYR A 66 -0.80 -4.11 -4.07
N LEU A 67 0.39 -4.56 -3.66
CA LEU A 67 1.37 -3.72 -2.98
C LEU A 67 2.53 -3.44 -3.94
N ILE A 68 2.82 -2.17 -4.16
CA ILE A 68 4.00 -1.67 -4.86
C ILE A 68 4.84 -0.96 -3.82
N VAL A 69 6.09 -1.40 -3.71
CA VAL A 69 7.09 -0.79 -2.84
C VAL A 69 8.08 -0.05 -3.74
N ASP A 70 8.22 1.25 -3.56
CA ASP A 70 9.19 2.08 -4.27
C ASP A 70 10.50 2.13 -3.48
N GLU A 71 11.55 1.49 -3.99
CA GLU A 71 12.87 1.42 -3.36
C GLU A 71 13.88 2.43 -3.92
N ALA A 72 13.43 3.59 -4.39
CA ALA A 72 14.32 4.64 -4.92
C ALA A 72 15.48 5.04 -3.99
N HIS A 73 15.37 4.78 -2.68
CA HIS A 73 16.36 5.12 -1.66
C HIS A 73 17.15 3.92 -1.07
N SER A 74 16.82 2.68 -1.44
CA SER A 74 17.47 1.45 -0.90
C SER A 74 18.35 0.74 -1.92
N LEU A 75 18.21 1.04 -3.21
CA LEU A 75 18.87 0.29 -4.28
C LEU A 75 20.38 0.59 -4.47
N ALA A 76 21.02 1.32 -3.55
CA ALA A 76 22.40 1.80 -3.71
C ALA A 76 23.26 1.75 -2.43
N CYS A 77 22.92 0.90 -1.45
CA CYS A 77 23.74 0.70 -0.25
C CYS A 77 23.79 -0.77 0.17
#